data_AF-A0A2N1II05-F1
#
_entry.id   AF-A0A2N1II05-F1
#
_cell.length_a   1.000
_cell.length_b   1.000
_cell.length_c   1.000
_cell.angle_alpha   90.00
_cell.angle_beta   90.00
_cell.angle_gamma   90.00
#
_symmetry.space_group_name_H-M   'P 1'
#
loop_
_entity.id
_entity.type
_entity.pdbx_description
1 polymer ?
#
loop_
_entity_poly.entity_id
_entity_poly.type
_entity_poly.pdbx_seq_one_letter_code
_entity_poly.pdbx_strand_id
1 'polypeptide(L)'
;MNNLEFELLNGYLEQLSLKTQNTINELQLVKRHIDGFKSQLTKRDISEQTRANIPEQKLSIEQTQTRSKQPSDLIRIKEVISMTGLSRSSIYTYKNKGEFPSPIQLSSRSVAWVRVDVEQWILGKINNR
;
A
#
# COMPACT_ATOMS: atom_id res chain seq x y z
N MET A 1 11.78 -5.67 45.95
CA MET A 1 10.65 -5.54 45.03
C MET A 1 9.39 -5.61 45.86
N ASN A 2 8.59 -4.55 45.83
CA ASN A 2 7.37 -4.51 46.64
C ASN A 2 6.29 -5.41 46.00
N ASN A 3 5.38 -5.94 46.81
CA ASN A 3 4.32 -6.85 46.32
C ASN A 3 3.49 -6.21 45.18
N LEU A 4 3.23 -4.90 45.29
CA LEU A 4 2.53 -4.11 44.27
C LEU A 4 3.32 -3.96 42.96
N GLU A 5 4.66 -3.80 43.04
CA GLU A 5 5.51 -3.73 41.84
C GLU A 5 5.55 -5.07 41.12
N PHE A 6 5.58 -6.17 41.87
CA PHE A 6 5.55 -7.51 41.31
C PHE A 6 4.21 -7.79 40.60
N GLU A 7 3.09 -7.42 41.21
CA GLU A 7 1.75 -7.59 40.62
C GLU A 7 1.57 -6.75 39.34
N LEU A 8 2.04 -5.49 39.36
CA LEU A 8 2.03 -4.62 38.17
C LEU A 8 2.90 -5.16 37.04
N LEU A 9 4.11 -5.64 37.36
CA LEU A 9 5.01 -6.23 36.38
C LEU A 9 4.41 -7.50 35.77
N ASN A 10 3.82 -8.36 36.60
CA ASN A 10 3.17 -9.58 36.14
C ASN A 10 1.98 -9.27 35.21
N GLY A 11 1.14 -8.30 35.58
CA GLY A 11 0.04 -7.85 34.72
C GLY A 11 0.52 -7.27 33.39
N TYR A 12 1.59 -6.47 33.40
CA TYR A 12 2.19 -5.93 32.16
C TYR A 12 2.73 -7.05 31.25
N LEU A 13 3.41 -8.04 31.83
CA LEU A 13 3.94 -9.18 31.08
C LEU A 13 2.82 -10.03 30.48
N GLU A 14 1.73 -10.24 31.22
CA GLU A 14 0.56 -10.97 30.72
C GLU A 14 -0.10 -10.23 29.55
N GLN A 15 -0.28 -8.92 29.66
CA GLN A 15 -0.81 -8.09 28.56
C GLN A 15 0.09 -8.13 27.32
N LEU A 16 1.40 -8.07 27.50
CA LEU A 16 2.36 -8.13 26.39
C LEU A 16 2.33 -9.51 25.70
N SER A 17 2.22 -10.58 26.49
CA SER A 17 2.07 -11.96 25.99
C SER A 17 0.80 -12.11 25.15
N LEU A 18 -0.34 -11.65 25.67
CA LEU A 18 -1.63 -11.68 24.95
C LEU A 18 -1.57 -10.91 23.62
N LYS A 19 -1.00 -9.70 23.64
CA LYS A 19 -0.84 -8.89 22.42
C LYS A 19 0.05 -9.58 21.39
N THR A 20 1.13 -10.22 21.84
CA THR A 20 2.04 -10.98 20.98
C THR A 20 1.32 -12.17 20.35
N GLN A 21 0.58 -12.95 21.15
CA GLN A 21 -0.15 -14.11 20.67
C GLN A 21 -1.24 -13.74 19.65
N ASN A 22 -1.98 -12.65 19.90
CA ASN A 22 -2.96 -12.15 18.95
C ASN A 22 -2.31 -11.76 17.61
N THR A 23 -1.17 -11.08 17.67
CA THR A 23 -0.42 -10.70 16.47
C THR A 23 0.03 -11.94 15.67
N ILE A 24 0.50 -12.98 16.35
CA ILE A 24 0.86 -14.26 15.72
C ILE A 24 -0.35 -14.88 15.01
N ASN A 25 -1.52 -14.89 15.67
CA ASN A 25 -2.73 -15.46 15.11
C ASN A 25 -3.16 -14.73 13.82
N GLU A 26 -3.10 -13.39 13.82
CA GLU A 26 -3.40 -12.58 12.64
C GLU A 26 -2.42 -12.88 11.48
N LEU A 27 -1.12 -12.95 11.77
CA LEU A 27 -0.12 -13.28 10.76
C LEU A 27 -0.31 -14.69 10.18
N GLN A 28 -0.67 -15.66 11.03
CA GLN A 28 -1.00 -17.02 10.57
C GLN A 28 -2.25 -17.05 9.69
N LEU A 29 -3.26 -16.24 9.99
CA LEU A 29 -4.45 -16.12 9.14
C LEU A 29 -4.11 -15.54 7.77
N VAL A 30 -3.35 -14.45 7.73
CA VAL A 30 -2.89 -13.84 6.48
C VAL A 30 -2.06 -14.83 5.66
N LYS A 31 -1.16 -15.58 6.30
CA LYS A 31 -0.38 -16.63 5.62
C LYS A 31 -1.29 -17.68 4.97
N ARG A 32 -2.31 -18.17 5.69
CA ARG A 32 -3.29 -19.13 5.14
C ARG A 32 -4.01 -18.56 3.92
N HIS A 33 -4.39 -17.29 3.93
CA HIS A 33 -5.00 -16.65 2.78
C HIS A 33 -4.05 -16.62 1.58
N ILE A 34 -2.79 -16.22 1.79
CA ILE A 34 -1.76 -16.20 0.74
C ILE A 34 -1.58 -17.59 0.13
N ASP A 35 -1.47 -18.64 0.95
CA ASP A 35 -1.29 -20.01 0.49
C ASP A 35 -2.53 -20.52 -0.28
N GLY A 36 -3.73 -20.14 0.17
CA GLY A 36 -4.99 -20.42 -0.54
C GLY A 36 -5.04 -19.75 -1.91
N PHE A 37 -4.59 -18.49 -2.02
CA PHE A 37 -4.49 -17.80 -3.31
C PHE A 37 -3.43 -18.41 -4.22
N LYS A 38 -2.24 -18.76 -3.70
CA LYS A 38 -1.20 -19.46 -4.47
C LYS A 38 -1.72 -20.77 -5.05
N SER A 39 -2.46 -21.55 -4.25
CA SER A 39 -3.06 -22.81 -4.72
C SER A 39 -4.07 -22.60 -5.86
N GLN A 40 -4.80 -21.48 -5.87
CA GLN A 40 -5.69 -21.13 -6.97
C GLN A 40 -4.92 -20.75 -8.24
N LEU A 41 -3.78 -20.08 -8.11
CA LEU A 41 -2.91 -19.77 -9.24
C LEU A 41 -2.32 -21.04 -9.86
N THR A 42 -1.87 -22.00 -9.04
CA THR A 42 -1.37 -23.29 -9.52
C THR A 42 -2.44 -24.12 -10.25
N LYS A 43 -3.70 -24.07 -9.79
CA LYS A 43 -4.82 -24.76 -10.46
C LYS A 43 -5.19 -24.14 -11.81
N ARG A 44 -4.95 -22.83 -12.01
CA ARG A 44 -5.23 -22.14 -13.28
C ARG A 44 -4.16 -22.40 -14.35
N ASP A 45 -2.96 -22.84 -13.96
CA ASP A 45 -1.86 -23.16 -14.87
C ASP A 45 -1.98 -24.53 -15.57
N ILE A 46 -2.94 -25.39 -15.18
CA ILE A 46 -3.09 -26.76 -15.72
C ILE A 46 -4.10 -26.84 -16.89
N SER A 47 -4.84 -25.75 -17.20
CA SER A 47 -5.83 -25.76 -18.30
C SER A 47 -5.28 -25.32 -19.66
N GLU A 48 -3.98 -25.08 -19.80
CA GLU A 48 -3.37 -24.58 -21.04
C GLU A 48 -2.33 -25.59 -21.53
N GLN A 49 -2.78 -26.47 -22.43
CA GLN A 49 -2.01 -27.32 -23.36
C GLN A 49 -1.06 -26.50 -24.27
N THR A 50 -0.60 -25.32 -23.84
CA THR A 50 0.03 -24.27 -24.64
C THR A 50 1.36 -23.78 -24.05
N ARG A 51 1.90 -24.45 -23.02
CA ARG A 51 3.15 -24.04 -22.36
C ARG A 51 4.45 -24.61 -22.94
N ALA A 52 4.39 -25.35 -24.04
CA ALA A 52 5.59 -25.94 -24.66
C ALA A 52 6.48 -24.93 -25.43
N ASN A 53 6.20 -23.61 -25.40
CA ASN A 53 6.93 -22.64 -26.21
C ASN A 53 7.12 -21.25 -25.56
N ILE A 54 7.53 -21.20 -24.28
CA ILE A 54 8.05 -19.95 -23.71
C ILE A 54 9.49 -20.19 -23.23
N PRO A 55 10.52 -19.63 -23.91
CA PRO A 55 11.90 -19.70 -23.47
C PRO A 55 12.07 -19.06 -22.09
N GLU A 56 12.90 -19.66 -21.24
CA GLU A 56 13.34 -19.08 -19.98
C GLU A 56 14.00 -17.71 -20.19
N GLN A 57 13.22 -16.64 -20.05
CA GLN A 57 13.75 -15.28 -19.99
C GLN A 57 13.92 -14.87 -18.53
N LYS A 58 15.20 -14.91 -18.14
CA LYS A 58 15.84 -14.30 -16.97
C LYS A 58 15.12 -13.07 -16.42
N LEU A 59 14.93 -13.10 -15.11
CA LEU A 59 14.94 -12.01 -14.11
C LEU A 59 15.18 -10.56 -14.62
N SER A 60 14.30 -10.02 -15.45
CA SER A 60 14.24 -8.59 -15.78
C SER A 60 12.81 -8.25 -16.15
N ILE A 61 12.07 -7.62 -15.25
CA ILE A 61 10.83 -6.93 -15.62
C ILE A 61 10.88 -5.54 -15.00
N GLU A 62 11.47 -4.63 -15.78
CA GLU A 62 10.99 -3.26 -15.85
C GLU A 62 9.51 -3.30 -16.33
N GLN A 63 8.63 -2.83 -15.45
CA GLN A 63 7.38 -2.11 -15.69
C GLN A 63 6.50 -2.51 -16.89
N THR A 64 5.38 -3.20 -16.60
CA THR A 64 4.04 -2.82 -17.08
C THR A 64 2.97 -3.60 -16.31
N GLN A 65 2.89 -3.39 -15.00
CA GLN A 65 1.71 -3.87 -14.26
C GLN A 65 0.64 -2.79 -14.37
N THR A 66 -0.28 -2.97 -15.30
CA THR A 66 -1.61 -2.33 -15.28
C THR A 66 -2.19 -2.53 -13.88
N ARG A 67 -2.09 -1.48 -13.06
CA ARG A 67 -2.47 -1.54 -11.65
C ARG A 67 -3.95 -1.85 -11.60
N SER A 68 -4.24 -3.06 -11.13
CA SER A 68 -5.59 -3.54 -10.92
C SER A 68 -6.39 -2.47 -10.17
N LYS A 69 -7.61 -2.27 -10.65
CA LYS A 69 -8.64 -1.34 -10.20
C LYS A 69 -9.07 -1.63 -8.75
N GLN A 70 -8.15 -1.53 -7.81
CA GLN A 70 -8.47 -1.42 -6.39
C GLN A 70 -8.97 0.01 -6.14
N PRO A 71 -9.98 0.22 -5.29
CA PRO A 71 -10.38 1.57 -4.92
C PRO A 71 -9.18 2.25 -4.26
N SER A 72 -8.56 3.15 -4.99
CA SER A 72 -7.41 3.88 -4.50
C SER A 72 -7.91 4.95 -3.55
N ASP A 73 -7.29 5.03 -2.36
CA ASP A 73 -7.66 6.03 -1.36
C ASP A 73 -7.64 7.44 -1.97
N LEU A 74 -8.76 8.13 -1.83
CA LEU A 74 -8.91 9.50 -2.32
C LEU A 74 -8.64 10.49 -1.21
N ILE A 75 -7.68 11.37 -1.43
CA ILE A 75 -7.24 12.38 -0.47
C ILE A 75 -7.67 13.78 -0.91
N ARG A 76 -8.01 14.63 0.06
CA ARG A 76 -8.41 16.03 -0.18
C ARG A 76 -7.19 16.95 -0.20
N ILE A 77 -7.36 18.15 -0.76
CA ILE A 77 -6.28 19.14 -0.88
C ILE A 77 -5.54 19.43 0.44
N LYS A 78 -6.23 19.42 1.59
CA LYS A 78 -5.60 19.62 2.90
C LYS A 78 -4.56 18.55 3.21
N GLU A 79 -4.87 17.29 2.89
CA GLU A 79 -3.96 16.17 3.08
C GLU A 79 -2.84 16.19 2.05
N VAL A 80 -3.13 16.51 0.79
CA VAL A 80 -2.10 16.69 -0.25
C VAL A 80 -1.06 17.74 0.17
N ILE A 81 -1.50 18.87 0.73
CA ILE A 81 -0.63 19.92 1.29
C ILE A 81 0.21 19.34 2.44
N SER A 82 -0.39 18.59 3.35
CA SER A 82 0.33 17.97 4.48
C SER A 82 1.39 16.96 4.03
N MET A 83 1.12 16.20 2.97
CA MET A 83 2.05 15.19 2.44
C MET A 83 3.21 15.81 1.66
N THR A 84 2.93 16.85 0.87
CA THR A 84 3.92 17.44 -0.05
C THR A 84 4.67 18.63 0.54
N GLY A 85 4.13 19.26 1.60
CA GLY A 85 4.61 20.54 2.13
C GLY A 85 4.38 21.73 1.18
N LEU A 86 3.71 21.53 0.04
CA LEU A 86 3.46 22.57 -0.95
C LEU A 86 2.19 23.35 -0.62
N SER A 87 2.22 24.66 -0.91
CA SER A 87 1.02 25.48 -0.84
C SER A 87 -0.01 25.06 -1.90
N ARG A 88 -1.29 25.37 -1.67
CA ARG A 88 -2.38 25.08 -2.62
C ARG A 88 -2.10 25.66 -4.01
N SER A 89 -1.64 26.91 -4.10
CA SER A 89 -1.36 27.58 -5.37
C SER A 89 -0.20 26.90 -6.12
N SER A 90 0.84 26.47 -5.39
CA SER A 90 1.95 25.70 -5.96
C SER A 90 1.45 24.38 -6.56
N ILE A 91 0.60 23.64 -5.85
CA ILE A 91 0.01 22.39 -6.35
C ILE A 91 -0.73 22.62 -7.67
N TYR A 92 -1.58 23.64 -7.77
CA TYR A 92 -2.28 23.96 -9.02
C TYR A 92 -1.33 24.44 -10.12
N THR A 93 -0.26 25.14 -9.78
CA THR A 93 0.77 25.56 -10.74
C THR A 93 1.47 24.35 -11.34
N TYR A 94 1.92 23.40 -10.52
CA TYR A 94 2.54 22.16 -11.01
C TYR A 94 1.55 21.28 -11.78
N LYS A 95 0.29 21.22 -11.32
CA LYS A 95 -0.77 20.52 -12.05
C LYS A 95 -0.98 21.12 -13.44
N ASN A 96 -0.99 22.45 -13.57
CA ASN A 96 -1.16 23.11 -14.87
C ASN A 96 0.07 22.94 -15.78
N LYS A 97 1.26 22.75 -15.20
CA LYS A 97 2.47 22.38 -15.94
C LYS A 97 2.54 20.90 -16.32
N GLY A 98 1.58 20.07 -15.87
CA GLY A 98 1.60 18.62 -16.08
C GLY A 98 2.63 17.90 -15.21
N GLU A 99 3.23 18.59 -14.24
CA GLU A 99 4.26 18.05 -13.35
C GLU A 99 3.70 17.42 -12.08
N PHE A 100 2.39 17.54 -11.81
CA PHE A 100 1.73 17.01 -10.61
C PHE A 100 0.49 16.18 -10.99
N PRO A 101 0.13 15.15 -10.21
CA PRO A 101 -1.07 14.34 -10.47
C PRO A 101 -2.35 15.16 -10.66
N SER A 102 -3.15 14.77 -11.64
CA SER A 102 -4.42 15.44 -11.92
C SER A 102 -5.48 15.04 -10.89
N PRO A 103 -6.28 15.99 -10.39
CA PRO A 103 -7.38 15.68 -9.49
C PRO A 103 -8.53 14.96 -10.20
N ILE A 104 -9.20 14.09 -9.46
CA ILE A 104 -10.49 13.49 -9.80
C ILE A 104 -11.62 14.41 -9.29
N GLN A 105 -12.53 14.77 -10.18
CA GLN A 105 -13.73 15.53 -9.83
C GLN A 105 -14.77 14.61 -9.18
N LEU A 106 -15.16 14.91 -7.95
CA LEU A 106 -16.17 14.16 -7.20
C LEU A 106 -17.56 14.82 -7.29
N SER A 107 -17.60 16.15 -7.40
CA SER A 107 -18.82 16.93 -7.60
C SER A 107 -18.52 18.26 -8.29
N SER A 108 -19.53 19.10 -8.50
CA SER A 108 -19.36 20.45 -9.06
C SER A 108 -18.40 21.35 -8.23
N ARG A 109 -18.26 21.09 -6.93
CA ARG A 109 -17.44 21.91 -6.01
C ARG A 109 -16.32 21.13 -5.32
N SER A 110 -16.16 19.85 -5.64
CA SER A 110 -15.30 18.95 -4.88
C SER A 110 -14.39 18.15 -5.79
N VAL A 111 -13.10 18.17 -5.46
CA VAL A 111 -12.06 17.39 -6.11
C VAL A 111 -11.23 16.63 -5.07
N ALA A 112 -10.65 15.51 -5.50
CA ALA A 112 -9.73 14.70 -4.71
C ALA A 112 -8.59 14.19 -5.58
N TRP A 113 -7.53 13.69 -4.94
CA TRP A 113 -6.40 13.06 -5.61
C TRP A 113 -6.32 11.61 -5.19
N VAL A 114 -5.79 10.78 -6.07
CA VAL A 114 -5.42 9.41 -5.73
C VAL A 114 -4.17 9.46 -4.84
N ARG A 115 -4.23 8.89 -3.64
CA ARG A 115 -3.12 8.88 -2.67
C ARG A 115 -1.83 8.35 -3.31
N VAL A 116 -1.93 7.21 -4.01
CA VAL A 116 -0.76 6.58 -4.61
C VAL A 116 -0.07 7.45 -5.66
N ASP A 117 -0.81 8.24 -6.43
CA ASP A 117 -0.23 9.08 -7.47
C ASP A 117 0.58 10.22 -6.83
N VAL A 118 0.08 10.76 -5.72
CA VAL A 118 0.79 11.78 -4.93
C VAL A 118 2.03 11.18 -4.27
N GLU A 119 1.95 9.98 -3.70
CA GLU A 119 3.10 9.28 -3.12
C GLU A 119 4.17 8.99 -4.17
N GLN A 120 3.78 8.50 -5.35
CA GLN A 120 4.70 8.25 -6.46
C GLN A 120 5.38 9.54 -6.94
N TRP A 121 4.64 10.64 -6.99
CA TRP A 121 5.21 11.94 -7.30
C TRP A 121 6.26 12.37 -6.27
N ILE A 122 5.96 12.19 -4.97
CA ILE A 122 6.91 12.49 -3.88
C ILE A 122 8.18 11.64 -4.01
N LEU A 123 8.02 10.33 -4.23
CA LEU A 123 9.14 9.41 -4.43
C LEU A 123 9.99 9.82 -5.65
N GLY A 124 9.36 10.23 -6.75
CA GLY A 124 10.06 10.78 -7.92
C GLY A 124 10.87 12.03 -7.59
N LYS A 125 10.35 12.93 -6.75
CA LYS A 125 11.09 14.11 -6.26
C LYS A 125 12.23 13.74 -5.31
N ILE A 126 12.11 12.67 -4.53
CA ILE A 126 13.17 12.19 -3.63
C ILE A 126 14.29 11.53 -4.44
N ASN A 127 13.95 10.71 -5.43
CA ASN A 127 14.93 9.99 -6.26
C ASN A 127 15.70 10.91 -7.21
N ASN A 128 15.19 12.12 -7.48
CA ASN A 128 15.86 13.14 -8.30
C ASN A 128 16.60 14.20 -7.44
N ARG A 129 17.02 13.81 -6.24
CA ARG A 129 17.93 14.57 -5.37
C ARG A 129 19.33 14.01 -5.48
#